data_AF-A0A6V7QMF3-F1
#
_entry.id   AF-A0A6V7QMF3-F1
#
_cell.length_a   1.000
_cell.length_b   1.000
_cell.length_c   1.000
_cell.angle_alpha   90.00
_cell.angle_beta   90.00
_cell.angle_gamma   90.00
#
_symmetry.space_group_name_H-M   'P 1'
#
loop_
_entity.id
_entity.type
_entity.pdbx_description
1 polymer ?
#
loop_
_entity_poly.entity_id
_entity_poly.type
_entity_poly.pdbx_seq_one_letter_code
_entity_poly.pdbx_strand_id
1 'polypeptide(L)'
;MAKALQDGRLLDLPLSTAFYKLILGQELDLYDIFSFDAELGKTLQELLVLVHRKQFLESSAGDNQQALADLRFRGAPIEDLCLDFTLPGYPEYILKEDKESTIVNINNLEEYISLVVDATVKTGIMQQMEAFRQGFNQVFDLSSLQIFSPHELDYLICGRRELWEAETLVDHIKFDHGYTAKSPAIVNLLEIMGEFTPEQQHAFCQFVTGAPRLPPGGLAALNPKLTIVRKHSSNVTNTASNGTGLSESVDDDLPSVMTCANYLKLPPYSTKEIMYKKLLYAINEGQGSFDLS
;
A
#
# COMPACT_ATOMS: atom_id res chain seq x y z
N MET A 1 16.42 2.28 3.89
CA MET A 1 15.77 2.90 2.72
C MET A 1 16.78 3.36 1.68
N ALA A 2 17.67 4.31 1.98
CA ALA A 2 18.64 4.83 1.01
C ALA A 2 19.49 3.75 0.31
N LYS A 3 19.97 2.75 1.05
CA LYS A 3 20.73 1.64 0.46
C LYS A 3 19.91 0.80 -0.53
N ALA A 4 18.63 0.54 -0.24
CA ALA A 4 17.75 -0.18 -1.15
C ALA A 4 17.57 0.61 -2.46
N LEU A 5 17.38 1.93 -2.35
CA LEU A 5 17.27 2.80 -3.51
C LEU A 5 18.58 2.85 -4.33
N GLN A 6 19.74 2.93 -3.66
CA GLN A 6 21.05 2.85 -4.32
C GLN A 6 21.25 1.51 -5.06
N ASP A 7 20.77 0.41 -4.49
CA ASP A 7 20.93 -0.93 -5.03
C ASP A 7 19.82 -1.30 -6.04
N GLY A 8 18.87 -0.40 -6.31
CA GLY A 8 17.72 -0.67 -7.18
C GLY A 8 16.79 -1.76 -6.63
N ARG A 9 16.72 -1.91 -5.30
CA ARG A 9 15.88 -2.89 -4.61
C ARG A 9 14.62 -2.23 -4.07
N LEU A 10 13.50 -2.93 -4.23
CA LEU A 10 12.22 -2.51 -3.69
C LEU A 10 12.16 -2.78 -2.20
N LEU A 11 11.42 -1.93 -1.49
CA LEU A 11 11.03 -2.14 -0.10
C LEU A 11 9.52 -2.26 -0.04
N ASP A 12 9.03 -3.32 0.58
CA ASP A 12 7.61 -3.38 0.91
C ASP A 12 7.37 -2.74 2.28
N LEU A 13 7.19 -1.42 2.26
CA LEU A 13 6.84 -0.65 3.45
C LEU A 13 5.47 0.00 3.25
N PRO A 14 4.50 -0.20 4.17
CA PRO A 14 3.19 0.42 4.10
C PRO A 14 3.25 1.85 4.65
N LEU A 15 4.02 2.72 4.00
CA LEU A 15 4.19 4.12 4.43
C LEU A 15 3.11 5.00 3.82
N SER A 16 2.64 5.98 4.59
CA SER A 16 1.65 6.95 4.13
C SER A 16 2.27 7.97 3.19
N THR A 17 1.44 8.59 2.34
CA THR A 17 1.86 9.71 1.48
C THR A 17 2.46 10.87 2.28
N ALA A 18 1.99 11.10 3.51
CA ALA A 18 2.53 12.10 4.43
C ALA A 18 4.01 11.85 4.77
N PHE A 19 4.43 10.59 4.92
CA PHE A 19 5.84 10.28 5.15
C PHE A 19 6.73 10.68 3.96
N TYR A 20 6.28 10.42 2.74
CA TYR A 20 7.01 10.81 1.53
C TYR A 20 7.07 12.33 1.35
N LYS A 21 6.01 13.06 1.73
CA LYS A 21 6.05 14.53 1.81
C LYS A 21 7.17 15.01 2.74
N LEU A 22 7.29 14.45 3.93
CA LEU A 22 8.35 14.80 4.89
C LEU A 22 9.75 14.50 4.33
N ILE A 23 9.93 13.37 3.63
CA ILE A 23 11.20 13.04 2.96
C ILE A 23 11.58 14.13 1.96
N LEU A 24 10.61 14.60 1.19
CA LEU A 24 10.81 15.65 0.19
C LEU A 24 10.98 17.05 0.79
N GLY A 25 10.89 17.18 2.12
CA GLY A 25 10.99 18.46 2.82
C GLY A 25 9.72 19.30 2.74
N GLN A 26 8.58 18.70 2.42
CA GLN A 26 7.29 19.36 2.44
C GLN A 26 6.75 19.40 3.87
N GLU A 27 6.10 20.50 4.23
CA GLU A 27 5.39 20.60 5.50
C GLU A 27 4.09 19.80 5.44
N LEU A 28 3.74 19.19 6.57
CA LEU A 28 2.45 18.55 6.78
C LEU A 28 1.49 19.50 7.48
N ASP A 29 0.21 19.35 7.16
CA ASP A 29 -0.87 20.08 7.79
C ASP A 29 -1.97 19.14 8.35
N LEU A 30 -3.07 19.74 8.80
CA LEU A 30 -4.21 19.03 9.36
C LEU A 30 -4.85 18.05 8.37
N TYR A 31 -4.80 18.33 7.06
CA TYR A 31 -5.40 17.46 6.04
C TYR A 31 -4.56 16.21 5.81
N ASP A 32 -3.25 16.26 6.05
CA ASP A 32 -2.35 15.11 5.95
C ASP A 32 -2.62 14.04 7.02
N ILE A 33 -3.18 14.43 8.18
CA ILE A 33 -3.55 13.50 9.25
C ILE A 33 -4.53 12.44 8.74
N PHE A 34 -5.44 12.80 7.83
CA PHE A 34 -6.43 11.89 7.27
C PHE A 34 -5.78 10.68 6.55
N SER A 35 -4.54 10.81 6.09
CA SER A 35 -3.83 9.74 5.36
C SER A 35 -3.35 8.59 6.27
N PHE A 36 -3.31 8.79 7.59
CA PHE A 36 -2.84 7.76 8.54
C PHE A 36 -3.73 7.65 9.80
N ASP A 37 -4.52 8.67 10.12
CA ASP A 37 -5.54 8.65 11.17
C ASP A 37 -6.80 9.40 10.71
N ALA A 38 -7.69 8.67 10.04
CA ALA A 38 -8.91 9.23 9.46
C ALA A 38 -9.90 9.72 10.53
N GLU A 39 -9.91 9.11 11.73
CA GLU A 39 -10.83 9.47 12.80
C GLU A 39 -10.41 10.80 13.45
N LEU A 40 -9.13 10.92 13.83
CA LEU A 40 -8.56 12.14 14.36
C LEU A 40 -8.64 13.27 13.34
N GLY A 41 -8.20 13.02 12.10
CA GLY A 41 -8.21 14.01 11.03
C GLY A 41 -9.62 14.56 10.76
N LYS A 42 -10.63 13.69 10.69
CA LYS A 42 -12.03 14.10 10.52
C LYS A 42 -12.52 14.93 11.70
N THR A 43 -12.21 14.52 12.93
CA THR A 43 -12.63 15.22 14.14
C THR A 43 -12.03 16.63 14.21
N LEU A 44 -10.73 16.77 13.92
CA LEU A 44 -10.06 18.07 13.88
C LEU A 44 -10.60 18.98 12.77
N GLN A 45 -10.93 18.44 11.59
CA GLN A 45 -11.59 19.21 10.52
C GLN A 45 -12.96 19.73 10.94
N GLU A 46 -13.79 18.90 11.57
CA GLU A 46 -15.11 19.31 12.06
C GLU A 46 -15.00 20.39 13.14
N LEU A 47 -14.03 20.29 14.05
CA LEU A 47 -13.75 21.33 15.05
C LEU A 47 -13.23 22.63 14.40
N LEU A 48 -12.38 22.54 13.38
CA LEU A 48 -11.88 23.70 12.63
C LEU A 48 -13.02 24.45 11.92
N VAL A 49 -14.05 23.74 11.43
CA VAL A 49 -15.24 24.38 10.87
C VAL A 49 -15.95 25.26 11.90
N LEU A 50 -15.98 24.86 13.18
CA LEU A 50 -16.56 25.68 14.25
C LEU A 50 -15.72 26.93 14.52
N VAL A 51 -14.39 26.82 14.47
CA VAL A 51 -13.48 27.97 14.56
C VAL A 51 -13.74 28.95 13.42
N HIS A 52 -13.80 28.49 12.17
CA HIS A 52 -14.08 29.37 11.03
C HIS A 52 -15.47 30.02 11.14
N ARG A 53 -16.48 29.28 11.62
CA ARG A 53 -17.82 29.82 11.83
C ARG A 53 -17.85 30.89 12.91
N LYS A 54 -17.10 30.70 14.00
CA LYS A 54 -16.90 31.70 15.05
C LYS A 54 -16.29 32.97 14.48
N GLN A 55 -15.15 32.87 13.78
CA GLN A 55 -14.46 34.01 13.16
C GLN A 55 -15.37 34.77 12.19
N PHE A 56 -16.17 34.05 11.39
CA PHE A 56 -17.16 34.67 10.49
C PHE A 56 -18.22 35.46 11.26
N LEU A 57 -18.78 34.90 12.34
CA LEU A 57 -19.79 35.57 13.17
C LEU A 57 -19.22 36.80 13.89
N GLU A 58 -17.97 36.74 14.36
CA GLU A 58 -17.27 37.88 15.00
C GLU A 58 -16.97 39.00 13.99
N SER A 59 -16.67 38.66 12.74
CA SER A 59 -16.41 39.64 11.68
C SER A 59 -17.69 40.30 11.10
N SER A 60 -18.86 39.71 11.33
CA SER A 60 -20.13 40.19 10.79
C SER A 60 -20.71 41.31 11.67
N ALA A 61 -21.18 42.40 11.05
CA ALA A 61 -21.61 43.64 11.72
C ALA A 61 -22.95 43.56 12.51
N GLY A 62 -23.31 42.40 13.06
CA GLY A 62 -24.55 42.18 13.82
C GLY A 62 -24.30 41.68 15.24
N ASP A 63 -25.31 41.80 16.11
CA ASP A 63 -25.27 41.20 17.45
C ASP A 63 -25.41 39.67 17.35
N ASN A 64 -24.27 39.00 17.17
CA ASN A 64 -24.18 37.55 16.97
C ASN A 64 -23.87 36.80 18.28
N GLN A 65 -24.00 37.43 19.45
CA GLN A 65 -23.65 36.82 20.74
C GLN A 65 -24.37 35.49 20.98
N GLN A 66 -25.66 35.43 20.64
CA GLN A 66 -26.44 34.20 20.82
C GLN A 66 -26.06 33.10 19.82
N ALA A 67 -25.69 33.46 18.59
CA ALA A 67 -25.22 32.50 17.59
C ALA A 67 -23.82 31.95 17.93
N LEU A 68 -22.96 32.76 18.54
CA LEU A 68 -21.66 32.33 19.06
C LEU A 68 -21.82 31.35 20.22
N ALA A 69 -22.73 31.65 21.15
CA ALA A 69 -23.05 30.77 22.27
C ALA A 69 -23.74 29.45 21.86
N ASP A 70 -24.28 29.37 20.65
CA ASP A 70 -24.94 28.18 20.08
C ASP A 70 -24.04 27.34 19.16
N LEU A 71 -22.74 27.65 19.08
CA LEU A 71 -21.79 26.78 18.38
C LEU A 71 -21.67 25.44 19.12
N ARG A 72 -21.98 24.34 18.42
CA ARG A 72 -22.02 22.97 18.97
C ARG A 72 -21.26 22.02 18.07
N PHE A 73 -20.49 21.12 18.68
CA PHE A 73 -19.88 19.98 17.99
C PHE A 73 -20.83 18.78 18.10
N ARG A 74 -21.37 18.32 16.96
CA ARG A 74 -22.32 17.19 16.91
C ARG A 74 -23.49 17.28 17.91
N GLY A 75 -23.96 18.49 18.16
CA GLY A 75 -25.07 18.79 19.09
C GLY A 75 -24.66 19.05 20.55
N ALA A 76 -23.38 18.86 20.91
CA ALA A 76 -22.86 19.13 22.24
C ALA A 76 -22.09 20.47 22.31
N PRO A 77 -22.17 21.23 23.43
CA PRO A 77 -21.20 22.29 23.75
C PRO A 77 -19.75 21.78 23.68
N ILE A 78 -18.81 22.66 23.35
CA ILE A 78 -17.39 22.26 23.25
C ILE A 78 -16.84 21.87 24.63
N GLU A 79 -17.27 22.58 25.67
CA GLU A 79 -16.88 22.36 27.05
C GLU A 79 -17.33 20.98 27.56
N ASP A 80 -18.48 20.49 27.08
CA ASP A 80 -19.04 19.18 27.42
C ASP A 80 -18.26 18.02 26.79
N LEU A 81 -17.36 18.31 25.84
CA LEU A 81 -16.42 17.31 25.31
C LEU A 81 -15.32 16.98 26.33
N CYS A 82 -15.16 17.80 27.38
CA CYS A 82 -14.16 17.61 28.44
C CYS A 82 -12.73 17.46 27.91
N LEU A 83 -12.43 18.14 26.79
CA LEU A 83 -11.08 18.17 26.23
C LEU A 83 -10.20 19.08 27.07
N ASP A 84 -8.95 18.67 27.27
CA ASP A 84 -7.88 19.46 27.86
C ASP A 84 -6.72 19.60 26.85
N PHE A 85 -5.66 20.30 27.25
CA PHE A 85 -4.47 20.48 26.41
C PHE A 85 -3.50 19.30 26.54
N THR A 86 -4.01 18.09 26.33
CA THR A 86 -3.20 16.87 26.15
C THR A 86 -3.40 16.29 24.75
N LEU A 87 -2.41 15.54 24.26
CA LEU A 87 -2.53 14.91 22.95
C LEU A 87 -3.57 13.76 23.02
N PRO A 88 -4.59 13.73 22.15
CA PRO A 88 -5.59 12.67 22.15
C PRO A 88 -4.97 11.27 22.09
N GLY A 89 -5.35 10.41 23.05
CA GLY A 89 -4.81 9.05 23.19
C GLY A 89 -3.49 8.96 23.96
N TYR A 90 -2.82 10.09 24.25
CA TYR A 90 -1.53 10.17 24.95
C TYR A 90 -1.60 11.21 26.08
N PRO A 91 -2.26 10.92 27.22
CA PRO A 91 -2.48 11.89 28.29
C PRO A 91 -1.19 12.42 28.94
N GLU A 92 -0.09 11.68 28.83
CA GLU A 92 1.24 12.09 29.31
C GLU A 92 1.89 13.16 28.41
N TYR A 93 1.41 13.32 27.18
CA TYR A 93 1.91 14.34 26.26
C TYR A 93 1.11 15.64 26.46
N ILE A 94 1.65 16.51 27.29
CA ILE A 94 1.05 17.82 27.58
C ILE A 94 1.35 18.77 26.41
N LEU A 95 0.30 19.28 25.77
CA LEU A 95 0.39 20.24 24.66
C LEU A 95 0.66 21.66 25.15
N LYS A 96 0.15 22.00 26.34
CA LYS A 96 0.29 23.32 26.96
C LYS A 96 0.41 23.17 28.47
N GLU A 97 1.50 23.67 29.03
CA GLU A 97 1.71 23.72 30.49
C GLU A 97 0.91 24.89 31.10
N ASP A 98 -0.39 24.70 31.31
CA ASP A 98 -1.18 25.60 32.15
C ASP A 98 -1.31 25.04 33.57
N LYS A 99 -1.07 25.90 34.57
CA LYS A 99 -1.15 25.53 36.01
C LYS A 99 -2.58 25.22 36.47
N GLU A 100 -3.57 25.72 35.74
CA GLU A 100 -4.97 25.36 35.86
C GLU A 100 -5.33 24.59 34.60
N SER A 101 -5.75 23.33 34.74
CA SER A 101 -6.19 22.47 33.63
C SER A 101 -7.34 23.14 32.88
N THR A 102 -7.00 23.95 31.88
CA THR A 102 -7.96 24.80 31.18
C THR A 102 -8.73 23.93 30.21
N ILE A 103 -10.01 23.73 30.50
CA ILE A 103 -10.93 22.99 29.61
C ILE A 103 -11.00 23.73 28.27
N VAL A 104 -10.92 22.96 27.18
CA VAL A 104 -11.08 23.48 25.83
C VAL A 104 -12.52 23.95 25.64
N ASN A 105 -12.66 25.15 25.12
CA ASN A 105 -13.91 25.86 24.84
C ASN A 105 -13.78 26.58 23.49
N ILE A 106 -14.85 27.24 23.04
CA ILE A 106 -14.85 27.91 21.73
C ILE A 106 -13.81 29.04 21.59
N ASN A 107 -13.25 29.55 22.69
CA ASN A 107 -12.25 30.61 22.67
C ASN A 107 -10.81 30.14 22.49
N ASN A 108 -10.50 28.94 22.96
CA ASN A 108 -9.16 28.35 22.87
C ASN A 108 -9.12 27.12 21.92
N LEU A 109 -10.24 26.78 21.27
CA LEU A 109 -10.35 25.64 20.35
C LEU A 109 -9.35 25.70 19.18
N GLU A 110 -9.12 26.89 18.62
CA GLU A 110 -8.15 27.06 17.52
C GLU A 110 -6.71 26.74 17.97
N GLU A 111 -6.33 27.19 19.17
CA GLU A 111 -5.04 26.88 19.77
C GLU A 111 -4.90 25.37 20.03
N TYR A 112 -5.95 24.75 20.60
CA TYR A 112 -5.98 23.30 20.82
C TYR A 112 -5.76 22.52 19.51
N ILE A 113 -6.51 22.84 18.44
CA ILE A 113 -6.36 22.19 17.13
C ILE A 113 -4.93 22.39 16.61
N SER A 114 -4.40 23.61 16.68
CA SER A 114 -3.05 23.90 16.18
C SER A 114 -1.98 23.10 16.93
N LEU A 115 -2.09 22.96 18.26
CA LEU A 115 -1.14 22.20 19.07
C LEU A 115 -1.26 20.69 18.82
N VAL A 116 -2.48 20.16 18.69
CA VAL A 116 -2.68 18.74 18.34
C VAL A 116 -2.05 18.46 16.98
N VAL A 117 -2.28 19.31 15.97
CA VAL A 117 -1.68 19.13 14.64
C VAL A 117 -0.15 19.20 14.72
N ASP A 118 0.41 20.21 15.39
CA ASP A 118 1.86 20.35 15.54
C ASP A 118 2.50 19.15 16.22
N ALA A 119 1.95 18.69 17.35
CA ALA A 119 2.42 17.50 18.03
C ALA A 119 2.29 16.23 17.16
N THR A 120 1.23 16.10 16.37
CA THR A 120 0.97 14.90 15.55
C THR A 120 1.91 14.81 14.34
N VAL A 121 2.13 15.91 13.62
CA VAL A 121 2.83 15.88 12.31
C VAL A 121 4.07 16.74 12.21
N LYS A 122 4.42 17.50 13.25
CA LYS A 122 5.59 18.39 13.26
C LYS A 122 6.52 18.05 14.42
N THR A 123 6.39 18.74 15.54
CA THR A 123 7.36 18.69 16.65
C THR A 123 7.45 17.31 17.28
N GLY A 124 6.33 16.59 17.42
CA GLY A 124 6.31 15.26 18.06
C GLY A 124 7.00 14.14 17.28
N ILE A 125 7.23 14.33 15.97
CA ILE A 125 7.96 13.37 15.12
C ILE A 125 9.33 13.87 14.67
N MET A 126 9.73 15.08 15.09
CA MET A 126 10.91 15.77 14.58
C MET A 126 12.20 14.99 14.83
N GLN A 127 12.34 14.36 16.00
CA GLN A 127 13.54 13.61 16.36
C GLN A 127 13.71 12.35 15.48
N GLN A 128 12.63 11.63 15.23
CA GLN A 128 12.59 10.42 14.41
C GLN A 128 12.87 10.77 12.94
N MET A 129 12.28 11.87 12.45
CA MET A 129 12.52 12.34 11.09
C MET A 129 13.95 12.83 10.89
N GLU A 130 14.54 13.47 11.89
CA GLU A 130 15.95 13.90 11.80
C GLU A 130 16.91 12.71 11.85
N ALA A 131 16.66 11.72 12.70
CA ALA A 131 17.42 10.47 12.70
C ALA A 131 17.30 9.73 11.35
N PHE A 132 16.10 9.68 10.78
CA PHE A 132 15.87 9.13 9.44
C PHE A 132 16.69 9.87 8.37
N ARG A 133 16.62 11.21 8.36
CA ARG A 133 17.35 12.07 7.41
C ARG A 133 18.86 11.85 7.52
N GLN A 134 19.39 11.81 8.74
CA GLN A 134 20.81 11.55 8.98
C GLN A 134 21.22 10.18 8.45
N GLY A 135 20.46 9.14 8.75
CA GLY A 135 20.74 7.78 8.25
C GLY A 135 20.63 7.68 6.72
N PHE A 136 19.69 8.39 6.11
CA PHE A 136 19.53 8.41 4.66
C PHE A 136 20.73 9.08 3.97
N ASN A 137 21.11 10.26 4.45
CA ASN A 137 22.20 11.09 3.92
C ASN A 137 23.58 10.43 4.01
N GLN A 138 23.77 9.39 4.82
CA GLN A 138 25.00 8.61 4.85
C GLN A 138 25.24 7.81 3.56
N VAL A 139 24.20 7.50 2.78
CA VAL A 139 24.33 6.74 1.52
C VAL A 139 24.33 7.69 0.32
N PHE A 140 23.36 8.59 0.23
CA PHE A 140 23.37 9.73 -0.71
C PHE A 140 22.37 10.81 -0.24
N ASP A 141 22.52 12.03 -0.77
CA ASP A 141 21.76 13.20 -0.31
C ASP A 141 20.27 13.10 -0.63
N LEU A 142 19.43 13.23 0.42
CA LEU A 142 17.97 13.26 0.35
C LEU A 142 17.45 14.36 -0.57
N SER A 143 18.19 15.47 -0.73
CA SER A 143 17.83 16.56 -1.65
C SER A 143 17.71 16.09 -3.10
N SER A 144 18.44 15.03 -3.48
CA SER A 144 18.40 14.41 -4.81
C SER A 144 17.02 13.84 -5.14
N LEU A 145 16.18 13.58 -4.13
CA LEU A 145 14.83 13.04 -4.31
C LEU A 145 13.79 14.13 -4.57
N GLN A 146 14.11 15.41 -4.41
CA GLN A 146 13.13 16.50 -4.56
C GLN A 146 12.60 16.68 -5.99
N ILE A 147 13.21 16.00 -6.96
CA ILE A 147 12.68 15.93 -8.33
C ILE A 147 11.40 15.09 -8.44
N PHE A 148 11.11 14.24 -7.45
CA PHE A 148 9.94 13.36 -7.43
C PHE A 148 8.80 13.99 -6.64
N SER A 149 7.57 13.73 -7.09
CA SER A 149 6.37 13.89 -6.26
C SER A 149 6.31 12.78 -5.17
N PRO A 150 5.51 12.96 -4.11
CA PRO A 150 5.34 11.93 -3.07
C PRO A 150 4.91 10.56 -3.63
N HIS A 151 4.05 10.55 -4.65
CA HIS A 151 3.58 9.32 -5.29
C HIS A 151 4.66 8.66 -6.16
N GLU A 152 5.46 9.46 -6.87
CA GLU A 152 6.60 8.93 -7.64
C GLU A 152 7.68 8.37 -6.72
N LEU A 153 7.87 8.97 -5.54
CA LEU A 153 8.81 8.46 -4.56
C LEU A 153 8.35 7.13 -3.95
N ASP A 154 7.07 6.98 -3.61
CA ASP A 154 6.50 5.69 -3.21
C ASP A 154 6.68 4.65 -4.32
N TYR A 155 6.37 5.01 -5.56
CA TYR A 155 6.54 4.16 -6.73
C TYR A 155 8.00 3.71 -6.92
N LEU A 156 8.94 4.63 -6.72
CA LEU A 156 10.37 4.37 -6.87
C LEU A 156 10.91 3.43 -5.78
N ILE A 157 10.48 3.62 -4.53
CA ILE A 157 10.98 2.86 -3.38
C ILE A 157 10.29 1.50 -3.28
N CYS A 158 8.99 1.48 -3.53
CA CYS A 158 8.17 0.32 -3.23
C CYS A 158 7.62 -0.41 -4.45
N GLY A 159 7.74 0.18 -5.64
CA GLY A 159 7.26 -0.41 -6.89
C GLY A 159 5.81 -0.07 -7.22
N ARG A 160 5.28 -0.77 -8.22
CA ARG A 160 3.98 -0.48 -8.85
C ARG A 160 2.89 -1.41 -8.32
N ARG A 161 1.67 -0.88 -8.14
CA ARG A 161 0.43 -1.70 -8.08
C ARG A 161 -0.02 -2.02 -9.50
N GLU A 162 -0.33 -3.29 -9.76
CA GLU A 162 -0.49 -3.85 -11.09
C GLU A 162 -1.61 -3.17 -11.90
N LEU A 163 -1.26 -2.75 -13.11
CA LEU A 163 -2.19 -2.42 -14.19
C LEU A 163 -1.63 -3.08 -15.44
N TRP A 164 -2.14 -4.26 -15.76
CA TRP A 164 -1.73 -4.97 -16.97
C TRP A 164 -2.50 -4.47 -18.18
N GLU A 165 -1.78 -4.16 -19.25
CA GLU A 165 -2.35 -4.05 -20.59
C GLU A 165 -2.19 -5.41 -21.25
N ALA A 166 -3.31 -6.12 -21.43
CA ALA A 166 -3.32 -7.51 -21.91
C ALA A 166 -2.54 -7.67 -23.22
N GLU A 167 -2.59 -6.65 -24.08
CA GLU A 167 -1.93 -6.59 -25.39
C GLU A 167 -0.39 -6.59 -25.28
N THR A 168 0.17 -6.17 -24.15
CA THR A 168 1.63 -6.04 -23.93
C THR A 168 2.23 -7.18 -23.13
N LEU A 169 1.40 -8.03 -22.50
CA LEU A 169 1.87 -9.11 -21.62
C LEU A 169 2.79 -10.10 -22.35
N VAL A 170 2.50 -10.38 -23.61
CA VAL A 170 3.28 -11.31 -24.43
C VAL A 170 4.74 -10.87 -24.61
N ASP A 171 5.01 -9.56 -24.66
CA ASP A 171 6.34 -9.01 -24.88
C ASP A 171 7.19 -9.01 -23.59
N HIS A 172 6.52 -9.08 -22.44
CA HIS A 172 7.14 -9.02 -21.12
C HIS A 172 7.43 -10.41 -20.54
N ILE A 173 6.87 -11.46 -21.12
CA ILE A 173 6.96 -12.83 -20.62
C ILE A 173 7.77 -13.69 -21.60
N LYS A 174 8.72 -14.47 -21.06
CA LYS A 174 9.45 -15.47 -21.84
C LYS A 174 8.68 -16.79 -21.84
N PHE A 175 8.50 -17.40 -23.01
CA PHE A 175 7.96 -18.76 -23.13
C PHE A 175 9.08 -19.71 -23.53
N ASP A 176 9.23 -20.82 -22.81
CA ASP A 176 10.33 -21.77 -23.03
C ASP A 176 9.89 -23.22 -22.75
N HIS A 177 10.79 -24.18 -23.00
CA HIS A 177 10.67 -25.58 -22.62
C HIS A 177 9.30 -26.20 -22.96
N GLY A 178 8.94 -26.14 -24.25
CA GLY A 178 7.71 -26.75 -24.77
C GLY A 178 6.52 -25.80 -24.90
N TYR A 179 6.68 -24.52 -24.57
CA TYR A 179 5.74 -23.47 -24.90
C TYR A 179 6.33 -22.37 -25.79
N THR A 180 5.44 -21.77 -26.57
CA THR A 180 5.68 -20.57 -27.38
C THR A 180 4.50 -19.63 -27.18
N ALA A 181 4.63 -18.36 -27.59
CA ALA A 181 3.53 -17.39 -27.54
C ALA A 181 2.26 -17.86 -28.28
N LYS A 182 2.36 -18.78 -29.24
CA LYS A 182 1.24 -19.33 -30.02
C LYS A 182 0.64 -20.61 -29.44
N SER A 183 1.22 -21.16 -28.37
CA SER A 183 0.71 -22.39 -27.77
C SER A 183 -0.67 -22.13 -27.15
N PRO A 184 -1.69 -23.01 -27.35
CA PRO A 184 -3.03 -22.78 -26.84
C PRO A 184 -3.09 -22.48 -25.33
N ALA A 185 -2.27 -23.17 -24.53
CA ALA A 185 -2.16 -22.93 -23.10
C ALA A 185 -1.63 -21.52 -22.76
N ILE A 186 -0.72 -20.98 -23.58
CA ILE A 186 -0.19 -19.62 -23.38
C ILE A 186 -1.22 -18.57 -23.79
N VAL A 187 -1.93 -18.78 -24.89
CA VAL A 187 -3.03 -17.89 -25.30
C VAL A 187 -4.11 -17.82 -24.21
N ASN A 188 -4.55 -18.97 -23.71
CA ASN A 188 -5.52 -19.03 -22.60
C ASN A 188 -5.01 -18.31 -21.34
N LEU A 189 -3.73 -18.49 -20.99
CA LEU A 189 -3.16 -17.81 -19.83
C LEU A 189 -3.14 -16.29 -20.01
N LEU A 190 -2.72 -15.79 -21.17
CA LEU A 190 -2.67 -14.35 -21.44
C LEU A 190 -4.06 -13.72 -21.40
N GLU A 191 -5.08 -14.42 -21.94
CA GLU A 191 -6.48 -13.98 -21.82
C GLU A 191 -6.94 -13.95 -20.36
N ILE A 192 -6.67 -15.01 -19.59
CA ILE A 192 -7.00 -15.07 -18.16
C ILE A 192 -6.33 -13.91 -17.41
N MET A 193 -5.05 -13.65 -17.68
CA MET A 193 -4.33 -12.55 -17.06
C MET A 193 -4.97 -11.19 -17.41
N GLY A 194 -5.40 -10.99 -18.66
CA GLY A 194 -6.14 -9.78 -19.06
C GLY A 194 -7.51 -9.62 -18.41
N GLU A 195 -8.13 -10.71 -17.96
CA GLU A 195 -9.44 -10.73 -17.30
C GLU A 195 -9.35 -10.59 -15.77
N PHE A 196 -8.16 -10.67 -15.17
CA PHE A 196 -7.98 -10.56 -13.72
C PHE A 196 -8.36 -9.19 -13.16
N THR A 197 -9.01 -9.20 -12.00
CA THR A 197 -9.21 -7.98 -11.19
C THR A 197 -7.87 -7.46 -10.65
N PRO A 198 -7.76 -6.19 -10.23
CA PRO A 198 -6.54 -5.66 -9.64
C PRO A 198 -5.99 -6.52 -8.49
N GLU A 199 -6.87 -7.06 -7.65
CA GLU A 199 -6.50 -7.95 -6.54
C GLU A 199 -5.93 -9.27 -7.02
N GLN A 200 -6.50 -9.84 -8.09
CA GLN A 200 -6.01 -11.07 -8.71
C GLN A 200 -4.68 -10.85 -9.45
N GLN A 201 -4.49 -9.69 -10.08
CA GLN A 201 -3.22 -9.32 -10.71
C GLN A 201 -2.10 -9.24 -9.67
N HIS A 202 -2.36 -8.53 -8.56
CA HIS A 202 -1.46 -8.46 -7.42
C HIS A 202 -1.14 -9.85 -6.85
N ALA A 203 -2.17 -10.67 -6.59
CA ALA A 203 -2.00 -12.00 -6.03
C ALA A 203 -1.20 -12.92 -6.97
N PHE A 204 -1.40 -12.83 -8.29
CA PHE A 204 -0.60 -13.54 -9.28
C PHE A 204 0.85 -13.09 -9.30
N CYS A 205 1.11 -11.77 -9.29
CA CYS A 205 2.46 -11.23 -9.24
C CYS A 205 3.21 -11.73 -8.00
N GLN A 206 2.58 -11.70 -6.83
CA GLN A 206 3.14 -12.25 -5.61
C GLN A 206 3.33 -13.76 -5.69
N PHE A 207 2.41 -14.50 -6.30
CA PHE A 207 2.55 -15.94 -6.51
C PHE A 207 3.78 -16.27 -7.38
N VAL A 208 4.01 -15.56 -8.48
CA VAL A 208 5.11 -15.89 -9.42
C VAL A 208 6.46 -15.27 -9.05
N THR A 209 6.46 -14.13 -8.34
CA THR A 209 7.69 -13.40 -7.97
C THR A 209 8.06 -13.51 -6.50
N GLY A 210 7.12 -13.87 -5.63
CA GLY A 210 7.26 -13.80 -4.17
C GLY A 210 7.24 -12.38 -3.61
N ALA A 211 7.12 -11.35 -4.46
CA ALA A 211 7.11 -9.95 -4.07
C ALA A 211 5.68 -9.36 -4.18
N PRO A 212 5.24 -8.57 -3.20
CA PRO A 212 3.90 -7.96 -3.21
C PRO A 212 3.78 -6.83 -4.24
N ARG A 213 4.89 -6.29 -4.73
CA ARG A 213 4.92 -5.24 -5.75
C ARG A 213 5.97 -5.52 -6.80
N LEU A 214 5.64 -5.20 -8.05
CA LEU A 214 6.59 -5.28 -9.17
C LEU A 214 7.54 -4.08 -9.20
N PRO A 215 8.76 -4.23 -9.75
CA PRO A 215 9.69 -3.12 -9.92
C PRO A 215 9.13 -2.03 -10.83
N PRO A 216 9.66 -0.79 -10.74
CA PRO A 216 9.39 0.25 -11.73
C PRO A 216 9.57 -0.29 -13.15
N GLY A 217 8.50 -0.22 -13.96
CA GLY A 217 8.44 -0.84 -15.30
C GLY A 217 7.68 -2.17 -15.36
N GLY A 218 7.19 -2.68 -14.23
CA GLY A 218 6.30 -3.85 -14.17
C GLY A 218 6.99 -5.15 -14.55
N LEU A 219 6.25 -6.07 -15.19
CA LEU A 219 6.76 -7.39 -15.60
C LEU A 219 7.97 -7.30 -16.53
N ALA A 220 8.03 -6.24 -17.36
CA ALA A 220 9.12 -6.00 -18.30
C ALA A 220 10.47 -5.79 -17.60
N ALA A 221 10.44 -5.24 -16.38
CA ALA A 221 11.61 -4.90 -15.59
C ALA A 221 12.05 -6.04 -14.64
N LEU A 222 11.36 -7.18 -14.64
CA LEU A 222 11.78 -8.33 -13.84
C LEU A 222 13.14 -8.87 -14.32
N ASN A 223 14.04 -9.08 -13.37
CA ASN A 223 15.33 -9.68 -13.61
C ASN A 223 15.58 -10.79 -12.57
N PRO A 224 15.50 -12.09 -12.96
CA PRO A 224 15.25 -12.60 -14.31
C PRO A 224 13.83 -12.33 -14.83
N LYS A 225 13.63 -12.33 -16.16
CA LYS A 225 12.28 -12.17 -16.76
C LYS A 225 11.35 -13.31 -16.32
N LEU A 226 10.06 -13.00 -16.13
CA LEU A 226 9.03 -14.01 -15.90
C LEU A 226 9.05 -15.03 -17.05
N THR A 227 9.31 -16.29 -16.73
CA THR A 227 9.45 -17.37 -17.70
C THR A 227 8.39 -18.44 -17.45
N ILE A 228 7.63 -18.76 -18.49
CA ILE A 228 6.57 -19.77 -18.45
C ILE A 228 7.00 -20.98 -19.25
N VAL A 229 6.93 -22.13 -18.58
CA VAL A 229 7.37 -23.41 -19.14
C VAL A 229 6.27 -24.46 -19.04
N ARG A 230 6.32 -25.44 -19.94
CA ARG A 230 5.42 -26.57 -19.87
C ARG A 230 5.76 -27.44 -18.67
N LYS A 231 4.78 -27.67 -17.80
CA LYS A 231 4.89 -28.70 -16.76
C LYS A 231 4.62 -30.05 -17.41
N HIS A 232 5.56 -30.98 -17.23
CA HIS A 232 5.36 -32.38 -17.56
C HIS A 232 4.78 -33.08 -16.33
N SER A 233 3.71 -33.85 -16.49
CA SER A 233 3.09 -34.57 -15.37
C SER A 233 4.09 -35.53 -14.71
N SER A 234 4.04 -35.58 -13.38
CA SER A 234 4.94 -36.32 -12.51
C SER A 234 4.93 -37.84 -12.72
N ASN A 235 3.91 -38.38 -13.40
CA ASN A 235 3.58 -39.81 -13.37
C ASN A 235 4.05 -40.62 -14.59
N VAL A 236 4.84 -40.04 -15.51
CA VAL A 236 5.34 -40.77 -16.70
C VAL A 236 6.52 -41.70 -16.37
N THR A 237 7.13 -41.61 -15.18
CA THR A 237 8.32 -42.41 -14.81
C THR A 237 8.11 -43.50 -13.75
N ASN A 238 6.94 -43.58 -13.09
CA ASN A 238 6.72 -44.53 -11.98
C ASN A 238 5.59 -45.56 -12.18
N THR A 239 5.03 -45.70 -13.37
CA THR A 239 3.95 -46.70 -13.64
C THR A 239 4.42 -47.83 -14.55
N ALA A 240 5.55 -48.44 -14.18
CA ALA A 240 5.95 -49.75 -14.69
C ALA A 240 5.94 -50.82 -13.58
N SER A 241 4.92 -50.82 -12.72
CA SER A 241 4.53 -52.03 -11.98
C SER A 241 3.22 -51.83 -11.23
N ASN A 242 2.21 -52.59 -11.66
CA ASN A 242 1.02 -53.00 -10.88
C ASN A 242 -0.14 -51.99 -10.76
N GLY A 243 -1.10 -52.13 -11.66
CA GLY A 243 -2.54 -52.28 -11.37
C GLY A 243 -3.27 -51.23 -10.52
N THR A 244 -4.27 -50.58 -11.15
CA THR A 244 -5.40 -49.82 -10.57
C THR A 244 -5.18 -48.36 -10.13
N GLY A 245 -4.23 -47.64 -10.73
CA GLY A 245 -4.17 -46.18 -10.59
C GLY A 245 -5.07 -45.48 -11.62
N LEU A 246 -6.00 -44.64 -11.16
CA LEU A 246 -6.68 -43.65 -12.02
C LEU A 246 -5.60 -42.89 -12.80
N SER A 247 -5.70 -42.82 -14.12
CA SER A 247 -4.86 -41.91 -14.89
C SER A 247 -5.27 -40.49 -14.49
N GLU A 248 -4.59 -39.91 -13.51
CA GLU A 248 -4.79 -38.51 -13.11
C GLU A 248 -4.64 -37.67 -14.38
N SER A 249 -5.69 -36.90 -14.68
CA SER A 249 -5.69 -36.07 -15.87
C SER A 249 -4.61 -35.00 -15.68
N VAL A 250 -4.00 -34.54 -16.77
CA VAL A 250 -3.15 -33.34 -16.72
C VAL A 250 -3.93 -32.13 -16.19
N ASP A 251 -5.26 -32.19 -16.28
CA ASP A 251 -6.17 -31.19 -15.71
C ASP A 251 -6.23 -31.21 -14.18
N ASP A 252 -5.77 -32.29 -13.53
CA ASP A 252 -5.74 -32.39 -12.08
C ASP A 252 -4.49 -31.73 -11.49
N ASP A 253 -3.38 -31.69 -12.24
CA ASP A 253 -2.12 -31.06 -11.84
C ASP A 253 -2.30 -29.57 -11.52
N LEU A 254 -1.67 -29.08 -10.45
CA LEU A 254 -1.58 -27.65 -10.15
C LEU A 254 -0.38 -26.99 -10.84
N PRO A 255 -0.46 -25.71 -11.21
CA PRO A 255 0.72 -24.96 -11.60
C PRO A 255 1.68 -24.83 -10.40
N SER A 256 2.97 -24.70 -10.68
CA SER A 256 3.99 -24.54 -9.63
C SER A 256 4.99 -23.48 -10.01
N VAL A 257 5.46 -22.71 -9.02
CA VAL A 257 6.33 -21.57 -9.21
C VAL A 257 7.72 -21.81 -8.63
N MET A 258 8.71 -21.15 -9.20
CA MET A 258 10.04 -20.98 -8.64
C MET A 258 10.30 -19.48 -8.56
N THR A 259 9.88 -18.86 -7.46
CA THR A 259 9.86 -17.41 -7.27
C THR A 259 11.24 -16.78 -7.43
N CYS A 260 12.31 -17.42 -6.92
CA CYS A 260 13.69 -16.94 -7.08
C CYS A 260 14.13 -16.80 -8.55
N ALA A 261 13.49 -17.52 -9.46
CA ALA A 261 13.78 -17.47 -10.89
C ALA A 261 12.70 -16.74 -11.70
N ASN A 262 11.62 -16.27 -11.06
CA ASN A 262 10.40 -15.82 -11.75
C ASN A 262 9.94 -16.88 -12.78
N TYR A 263 9.84 -18.14 -12.37
CA TYR A 263 9.48 -19.25 -13.25
C TYR A 263 8.10 -19.83 -12.89
N LEU A 264 7.21 -19.95 -13.88
CA LEU A 264 5.92 -20.62 -13.75
C LEU A 264 5.89 -21.89 -14.60
N LYS A 265 5.75 -23.05 -13.96
CA LYS A 265 5.51 -24.34 -14.63
C LYS A 265 4.01 -24.54 -14.76
N LEU A 266 3.50 -24.43 -15.99
CA LEU A 266 2.07 -24.49 -16.30
C LEU A 266 1.73 -25.84 -16.96
N PRO A 267 0.81 -26.64 -16.41
CA PRO A 267 0.28 -27.81 -17.10
C PRO A 267 -0.45 -27.44 -18.40
N PRO A 268 -0.38 -28.29 -19.44
CA PRO A 268 -1.13 -28.08 -20.68
C PRO A 268 -2.61 -28.46 -20.50
N TYR A 269 -3.33 -27.65 -19.71
CA TYR A 269 -4.75 -27.80 -19.45
C TYR A 269 -5.58 -27.89 -20.74
N SER A 270 -6.63 -28.70 -20.70
CA SER A 270 -7.51 -28.94 -21.85
C SER A 270 -8.40 -27.73 -22.20
N THR A 271 -8.81 -26.93 -21.21
CA THR A 271 -9.64 -25.72 -21.43
C THR A 271 -9.18 -24.52 -20.59
N LYS A 272 -9.61 -23.32 -21.01
CA LYS A 272 -9.36 -22.05 -20.30
C LYS A 272 -10.00 -22.05 -18.90
N GLU A 273 -11.20 -22.61 -18.77
CA GLU A 273 -11.95 -22.63 -17.51
C GLU A 273 -11.26 -23.50 -16.44
N ILE A 274 -10.67 -24.62 -16.86
CA ILE A 274 -9.88 -25.48 -15.97
C ILE A 274 -8.62 -24.74 -15.53
N MET A 275 -7.89 -24.13 -16.48
CA MET A 275 -6.70 -23.34 -16.18
C MET A 275 -7.00 -22.21 -15.21
N TYR A 276 -8.08 -21.45 -15.42
CA TYR A 276 -8.51 -20.37 -14.55
C TYR A 276 -8.74 -20.86 -13.12
N LYS A 277 -9.51 -21.94 -12.95
CA LYS A 277 -9.77 -22.53 -11.62
C LYS A 277 -8.50 -23.01 -10.93
N LYS A 278 -7.61 -23.68 -11.66
CA LYS A 278 -6.35 -24.23 -11.12
C LYS A 278 -5.35 -23.12 -10.76
N LEU A 279 -5.27 -22.07 -11.58
CA LEU A 279 -4.46 -20.88 -11.28
C LEU A 279 -4.96 -20.19 -10.02
N LEU A 280 -6.26 -19.86 -9.93
CA LEU A 280 -6.79 -19.18 -8.75
C LEU A 280 -6.65 -20.03 -7.49
N TYR A 281 -6.88 -21.34 -7.59
CA TYR A 281 -6.65 -22.24 -6.46
C TYR A 281 -5.19 -22.19 -6.00
N ALA A 282 -4.23 -22.34 -6.93
CA ALA A 282 -2.80 -22.32 -6.59
C ALA A 282 -2.33 -20.96 -6.07
N ILE A 283 -2.86 -19.86 -6.60
CA ILE A 283 -2.56 -18.50 -6.13
C ILE A 283 -3.06 -18.34 -4.70
N ASN A 284 -4.32 -18.68 -4.42
CA ASN A 284 -4.93 -18.48 -3.11
C ASN A 284 -4.34 -19.39 -2.02
N GLU A 285 -4.07 -20.65 -2.34
CA GLU A 285 -3.50 -21.62 -1.39
C GLU A 285 -1.98 -21.51 -1.29
N GLY A 286 -1.32 -21.01 -2.33
CA GLY A 286 0.13 -20.76 -2.35
C GLY A 286 0.54 -19.49 -1.59
N GLN A 287 -0.41 -18.60 -1.27
CA GLN A 287 -0.22 -17.41 -0.44
C GLN A 287 -0.12 -17.80 1.04
N GLY A 288 0.96 -18.50 1.42
CA GLY A 288 1.24 -18.84 2.83
C GLY A 288 1.96 -20.17 3.07
N SER A 289 2.03 -21.05 2.08
CA SER A 289 2.79 -22.31 2.17
C SER A 289 4.14 -22.19 1.48
N PHE A 290 5.21 -22.22 2.27
CA PHE A 290 6.57 -22.52 1.81
C PHE A 290 6.85 -24.02 1.97
N ASP A 291 6.02 -24.88 1.38
CA ASP A 291 6.35 -26.30 1.34
C ASP A 291 7.41 -26.54 0.25
N LEU A 292 8.67 -26.67 0.69
CA LEU A 292 9.74 -27.21 -0.15
C LEU A 292 9.33 -28.60 -0.65
N SER A 293 9.12 -28.72 -1.96
CA SER A 293 9.13 -30.01 -2.68
C SER A 293 10.36 -30.07 -3.58
#